data_AF-A0A1I8ABF2-F1
#
_entry.id   AF-A0A1I8ABF2-F1
#
_cell.length_a   1.000
_cell.length_b   1.000
_cell.length_c   1.000
_cell.angle_alpha   90.00
_cell.angle_beta   90.00
_cell.angle_gamma   90.00
#
_symmetry.space_group_name_H-M   'P 1'
#
loop_
_entity.id
_entity.type
_entity.pdbx_description
1 polymer ?
#
loop_
_entity_poly.entity_id
_entity_poly.type
_entity_poly.pdbx_seq_one_letter_code
_entity_poly.pdbx_strand_id
1 'polypeptide(L)'
;MSALISQSTYKFICIASLLSLLHCAYSAAQHRFYLRLIEEPFTRLPVDIVLQTLISLVVLVYSASFVAGEFRPIRGDHLSSKKSWDTVGNCPSFYSFEHRGKTLSPTYGAFAHRLSASDIGYDEAALTEVAQD
;
A
#
# COMPACT_ATOMS: atom_id res chain seq x y z
N MET A 1 -2.64 -13.86 -21.91
CA MET A 1 -3.35 -14.93 -21.17
C MET A 1 -2.76 -15.08 -19.75
N SER A 2 -2.67 -14.01 -18.97
CA SER A 2 -2.04 -14.02 -17.62
C SER A 2 -2.92 -13.34 -16.55
N ALA A 3 -4.21 -13.16 -16.83
CA ALA A 3 -5.10 -12.31 -16.06
C ALA A 3 -6.09 -13.08 -15.16
N LEU A 4 -5.64 -14.08 -14.38
CA LEU A 4 -6.58 -14.84 -13.54
C LEU A 4 -6.20 -14.99 -12.06
N ILE A 5 -4.96 -14.75 -11.66
CA ILE A 5 -4.55 -14.97 -10.26
C ILE A 5 -4.02 -13.66 -9.68
N SER A 6 -4.78 -13.10 -8.73
CA SER A 6 -4.43 -11.88 -8.03
C SER A 6 -3.16 -12.08 -7.20
N GLN A 7 -2.38 -11.00 -7.03
CA GLN A 7 -1.19 -11.01 -6.16
C GLN A 7 -1.51 -11.46 -4.73
N SER A 8 -2.72 -11.19 -4.25
CA SER A 8 -3.19 -11.69 -2.95
C SER A 8 -3.29 -13.21 -2.92
N THR A 9 -3.70 -13.85 -4.02
CA THR A 9 -3.84 -15.30 -4.12
C THR A 9 -2.49 -16.01 -4.00
N TYR A 10 -1.42 -15.50 -4.61
CA TYR A 10 -0.08 -16.07 -4.45
C TYR A 10 0.43 -15.99 -3.00
N LYS A 11 0.06 -14.94 -2.26
CA LYS A 11 0.37 -14.83 -0.82
C LYS A 11 -0.38 -15.89 -0.02
N PHE A 12 -1.66 -16.12 -0.32
CA PHE A 12 -2.43 -17.20 0.34
C PHE A 12 -1.84 -18.58 0.05
N ILE A 13 -1.47 -18.85 -1.22
CA ILE A 13 -0.81 -20.10 -1.61
C ILE A 13 0.53 -20.27 -0.88
N CYS A 14 1.32 -19.20 -0.78
CA CYS A 14 2.58 -19.20 -0.04
C CYS A 14 2.38 -19.57 1.44
N ILE A 15 1.42 -18.93 2.12
CA ILE A 15 1.10 -19.24 3.53
C ILE A 15 0.62 -20.69 3.68
N ALA A 16 -0.28 -21.15 2.79
CA ALA A 16 -0.77 -22.52 2.83
C ALA A 16 0.35 -23.55 2.62
N SER A 17 1.30 -23.28 1.71
CA SER A 17 2.46 -24.15 1.49
C SER A 17 3.42 -24.16 2.69
N LEU A 18 3.63 -23.03 3.37
CA LEU A 18 4.39 -22.97 4.62
C LEU A 18 3.73 -23.81 5.73
N LEU A 19 2.42 -23.69 5.90
CA LEU A 19 1.69 -24.49 6.89
C LEU A 19 1.75 -26.00 6.57
N SER A 20 1.64 -26.37 5.29
CA SER A 20 1.79 -27.76 4.85
C SER A 20 3.20 -28.30 5.11
N LEU A 21 4.23 -27.51 4.82
CA LEU A 21 5.62 -27.88 5.08
C LEU A 21 5.90 -28.02 6.58
N LEU A 22 5.34 -27.12 7.40
CA LEU A 22 5.41 -27.19 8.86
C LEU A 22 4.72 -28.45 9.41
N HIS A 23 3.54 -28.79 8.90
CA HIS A 23 2.84 -30.02 9.27
C HIS A 23 3.69 -31.26 8.96
N CYS A 24 4.31 -31.27 7.77
CA CYS A 24 5.15 -32.38 7.35
C CYS A 24 6.43 -32.50 8.21
N ALA A 25 7.04 -31.37 8.59
CA ALA A 25 8.15 -31.33 9.53
C ALA A 25 7.75 -31.84 10.92
N TYR A 26 6.57 -31.47 11.40
CA TYR A 26 6.02 -31.99 12.67
C TYR A 26 5.83 -33.51 12.61
N SER A 27 5.21 -34.04 11.56
CA SER A 27 5.04 -35.49 11.39
C SER A 27 6.37 -36.23 11.32
N ALA A 28 7.38 -35.68 10.63
CA ALA A 28 8.71 -36.27 10.55
C ALA A 28 9.44 -36.26 11.91
N ALA A 29 9.35 -35.15 12.66
CA ALA A 29 9.93 -35.03 13.99
C ALA A 29 9.27 -36.00 14.97
N GLN A 30 7.94 -36.12 14.95
CA GLN A 30 7.19 -37.04 15.79
C GLN A 30 7.53 -38.50 15.45
N HIS A 31 7.63 -38.85 14.17
CA HIS A 31 8.01 -40.20 13.77
C HIS A 31 9.42 -40.57 14.28
N ARG A 32 10.36 -39.63 14.22
CA ARG A 32 11.71 -39.82 14.76
C ARG A 32 11.72 -39.96 16.28
N PHE A 33 10.86 -39.22 16.99
CA PHE A 33 10.71 -39.37 18.43
C PHE A 33 10.10 -40.74 18.79
N TYR A 34 9.05 -41.15 18.08
CA TYR A 34 8.38 -42.43 18.27
C TYR A 34 9.35 -43.62 18.11
N LEU A 35 10.17 -43.62 17.05
CA LEU A 35 11.18 -44.67 16.83
C LEU A 35 12.21 -44.75 17.98
N ARG A 36 12.59 -43.62 18.57
CA ARG A 36 13.48 -43.61 19.74
C ARG A 36 12.83 -44.23 20.98
N LEU A 37 11.52 -44.11 21.14
CA LEU A 37 10.79 -44.67 22.28
C LEU A 37 10.67 -46.19 22.19
N ILE A 38 10.50 -46.72 20.98
CA ILE A 38 10.35 -48.15 20.75
C ILE A 38 11.70 -48.87 20.53
N GLU A 39 12.82 -48.15 20.67
CA GLU A 39 14.20 -48.64 20.48
C GLU A 39 14.48 -49.27 19.08
N GLU A 40 13.60 -49.03 18.11
CA GLU A 40 13.78 -49.53 16.74
C GLU A 40 14.76 -48.65 15.94
N PRO A 41 15.64 -49.25 15.12
CA PRO A 41 16.54 -48.49 14.26
C PRO A 41 15.76 -47.68 13.21
N PHE A 42 16.18 -46.42 13.03
CA PHE A 42 15.64 -45.56 11.97
C PHE A 42 16.07 -46.09 10.60
N THR A 43 15.17 -46.81 9.92
CA THR A 43 15.45 -47.37 8.59
C THR A 43 15.12 -46.39 7.48
N ARG A 44 13.86 -45.93 7.40
CA ARG A 44 13.39 -44.95 6.40
C ARG A 44 12.20 -44.12 6.90
N LEU A 45 12.13 -42.88 6.44
CA LEU A 45 10.96 -42.02 6.62
C LEU A 45 9.83 -42.50 5.69
N PRO A 46 8.55 -42.49 6.12
CA PRO A 46 7.41 -42.83 5.27
C PRO A 46 7.44 -42.04 3.96
N VAL A 47 7.27 -42.74 2.84
CA VAL A 47 7.38 -42.15 1.48
C VAL A 47 6.37 -41.04 1.28
N ASP A 48 5.18 -41.15 1.88
CA ASP A 48 4.12 -40.14 1.79
C ASP A 48 4.56 -38.79 2.37
N ILE A 49 5.29 -38.79 3.50
CA ILE A 49 5.84 -37.57 4.13
C ILE A 49 6.93 -36.96 3.24
N VAL A 50 7.78 -37.80 2.65
CA VAL A 50 8.82 -37.33 1.72
C VAL A 50 8.20 -36.70 0.47
N LEU A 51 7.18 -37.33 -0.11
CA LEU A 51 6.51 -36.80 -1.29
C LEU A 51 5.77 -35.49 -0.99
N GLN A 52 5.08 -35.42 0.17
CA GLN A 52 4.38 -34.21 0.60
C GLN A 52 5.34 -33.04 0.88
N THR A 53 6.50 -33.28 1.53
CA THR A 53 7.53 -32.23 1.71
C THR A 53 8.05 -31.73 0.37
N LEU A 54 8.31 -32.63 -0.59
CA LEU A 54 8.84 -32.26 -1.89
C LEU A 54 7.85 -31.42 -2.70
N ILE A 55 6.57 -31.82 -2.74
CA ILE A 55 5.51 -31.06 -3.43
C ILE A 55 5.30 -29.70 -2.76
N SER A 56 5.19 -29.66 -1.43
CA SER A 56 4.99 -28.40 -0.70
C SER A 56 6.17 -27.45 -0.85
N LEU A 57 7.40 -27.95 -0.92
CA LEU A 57 8.60 -27.15 -1.18
C LEU A 57 8.58 -26.54 -2.59
N VAL A 58 8.23 -27.31 -3.62
CA VAL A 58 8.12 -26.80 -5.00
C VAL A 58 7.06 -25.70 -5.09
N VAL A 59 5.88 -25.92 -4.48
CA VAL A 59 4.81 -24.92 -4.43
C VAL A 59 5.23 -23.67 -3.66
N LEU A 60 5.98 -23.83 -2.57
CA LEU A 60 6.49 -22.72 -1.78
C LEU A 60 7.46 -21.85 -2.59
N VAL A 61 8.43 -22.48 -3.26
CA VAL A 61 9.40 -21.76 -4.11
C VAL A 61 8.70 -21.05 -5.28
N TYR A 62 7.77 -21.75 -5.93
CA TYR A 62 6.98 -21.17 -7.02
C TYR A 62 6.19 -19.94 -6.53
N SER A 63 5.39 -20.09 -5.47
CA SER A 63 4.57 -19.00 -4.93
C SER A 63 5.42 -17.83 -4.41
N ALA A 64 6.52 -18.09 -3.72
CA ALA A 64 7.44 -17.05 -3.24
C ALA A 64 8.03 -16.23 -4.40
N SER A 65 8.33 -16.86 -5.53
CA SER A 65 8.86 -16.18 -6.73
C SER A 65 7.84 -15.19 -7.32
N PHE A 66 6.54 -15.52 -7.29
CA PHE A 66 5.49 -14.58 -7.75
C PHE A 66 5.22 -13.47 -6.74
N VAL A 67 5.35 -13.74 -5.44
CA VAL A 67 5.19 -12.72 -4.37
C VAL A 67 6.28 -11.66 -4.44
N ALA A 68 7.48 -11.99 -4.92
CA ALA A 68 8.57 -11.03 -5.11
C ALA A 68 8.23 -9.90 -6.11
N GLY A 69 7.20 -10.10 -6.95
CA GLY A 69 6.68 -9.09 -7.87
C GLY A 69 7.40 -9.04 -9.21
N GLU A 70 6.83 -8.28 -10.13
CA GLU A 70 7.36 -8.16 -11.48
C GLU A 70 8.53 -7.18 -11.55
N PHE A 71 9.51 -7.52 -12.39
CA PHE A 71 10.62 -6.62 -12.69
C PHE A 71 10.11 -5.39 -13.41
N ARG A 72 10.49 -4.21 -12.91
CA ARG A 72 10.22 -2.93 -13.59
C ARG A 72 11.36 -2.61 -14.56
N PRO A 73 11.05 -2.05 -15.74
CA PRO A 73 12.08 -1.65 -16.70
C PRO A 73 12.95 -0.52 -16.10
N ILE A 74 14.26 -0.61 -16.35
CA ILE A 74 15.26 0.35 -15.86
C ILE A 74 15.17 1.70 -16.59
N ARG A 75 14.74 1.70 -17.87
CA ARG A 75 14.57 2.94 -18.64
C ARG A 75 13.36 3.73 -18.15
N GLY A 76 13.62 4.96 -17.67
CA GLY A 76 12.61 5.88 -17.15
C GLY A 76 11.65 6.43 -18.21
N ASP A 77 12.01 6.37 -19.49
CA ASP A 77 11.23 6.94 -20.61
C ASP A 77 9.82 6.35 -20.70
N HIS A 78 9.67 5.10 -20.28
CA HIS A 78 8.39 4.39 -20.33
C HIS A 78 7.40 4.83 -19.24
N LEU A 79 7.91 5.45 -18.17
CA LEU A 79 7.12 6.05 -17.10
C LEU A 79 6.88 7.54 -17.36
N SER A 80 7.87 8.26 -17.90
CA SER A 80 7.75 9.68 -18.26
C SER A 80 6.83 9.91 -19.46
N SER A 81 6.79 9.00 -20.43
CA SER A 81 5.89 9.09 -21.59
C SER A 81 4.40 9.05 -21.22
N LYS A 82 4.05 8.52 -20.04
CA LYS A 82 2.65 8.50 -19.55
C LYS A 82 2.28 9.74 -18.75
N LYS A 83 3.24 10.57 -18.38
CA LYS A 83 3.02 11.76 -17.56
C LYS A 83 2.70 12.93 -18.50
N SER A 84 1.56 13.59 -18.31
CA SER A 84 1.20 14.78 -19.10
C SER A 84 2.05 15.98 -18.72
N TRP A 85 2.22 16.91 -19.67
CA TRP A 85 2.92 18.18 -19.43
C TRP A 85 2.29 18.99 -18.29
N ASP A 86 0.97 18.90 -18.09
CA ASP A 86 0.28 19.52 -16.95
C ASP A 86 0.79 19.00 -15.59
N THR A 87 1.15 17.72 -15.50
CA THR A 87 1.66 17.11 -14.27
C THR A 87 3.16 17.35 -14.06
N VAL A 88 3.91 17.65 -15.13
CA VAL A 88 5.36 17.94 -15.08
C VAL A 88 5.60 19.43 -14.82
N GLY A 89 4.82 20.30 -15.46
CA GLY A 89 4.90 21.75 -15.28
C GLY A 89 4.35 22.23 -13.93
N ASN A 90 3.60 21.37 -13.25
CA ASN A 90 3.16 21.60 -11.89
C ASN A 90 4.36 21.60 -10.94
N CYS A 91 4.76 22.77 -10.43
CA CYS A 91 5.85 22.92 -9.48
C CYS A 91 5.29 23.23 -8.07
N PRO A 92 5.14 22.21 -7.18
CA PRO A 92 4.46 22.40 -5.90
C PRO A 92 5.19 23.40 -4.99
N SER A 93 6.51 23.49 -5.11
CA SER A 93 7.34 24.42 -4.35
C SER A 93 7.09 25.90 -4.70
N PHE A 94 6.47 26.19 -5.84
CA PHE A 94 6.19 27.56 -6.32
C PHE A 94 4.69 27.82 -6.49
N TYR A 95 3.85 27.15 -5.73
CA TYR A 95 2.42 27.45 -5.74
C TYR A 95 2.14 28.84 -5.17
N SER A 96 1.55 29.69 -6.00
CA SER A 96 0.87 30.90 -5.56
C SER A 96 -0.61 30.59 -5.35
N PHE A 97 -1.09 30.85 -4.14
CA PHE A 97 -2.52 30.75 -3.82
C PHE A 97 -3.31 32.00 -4.24
N GLU A 98 -2.62 33.01 -4.78
CA GLU A 98 -3.22 34.20 -5.39
C GLU A 98 -3.61 33.91 -6.86
N HIS A 99 -4.73 33.22 -7.08
CA HIS A 99 -5.23 32.89 -8.43
C HIS A 99 -6.73 33.16 -8.59
N ARG A 100 -7.21 33.20 -9.85
CA ARG A 100 -8.62 33.46 -10.21
C ARG A 100 -9.63 32.49 -9.60
N GLY A 101 -9.17 31.35 -9.07
CA GLY A 101 -10.02 30.35 -8.42
C GLY A 101 -10.41 30.72 -6.99
N LYS A 102 -9.76 31.70 -6.36
CA LYS A 102 -10.09 32.14 -5.00
C LYS A 102 -11.53 32.65 -4.90
N THR A 103 -11.97 33.45 -5.86
CA THR A 103 -13.32 34.05 -5.89
C THR A 103 -14.43 33.04 -6.13
N LEU A 104 -14.08 31.86 -6.66
CA LEU A 104 -15.01 30.75 -6.86
C LEU A 104 -15.21 29.91 -5.59
N SER A 105 -14.39 30.12 -4.55
CA SER A 105 -14.55 29.42 -3.28
C SER A 105 -15.62 30.12 -2.41
N PRO A 106 -16.65 29.41 -1.93
CA PRO A 106 -17.73 30.00 -1.14
C PRO A 106 -17.23 30.71 0.12
N THR A 107 -16.18 30.16 0.74
CA THR A 107 -15.56 30.69 1.95
C THR A 107 -14.86 32.02 1.73
N TYR A 108 -14.17 32.20 0.59
CA TYR A 108 -13.42 33.43 0.31
C TYR A 108 -14.33 34.57 -0.16
N GLY A 109 -15.38 34.27 -0.92
CA GLY A 109 -16.41 35.27 -1.29
C GLY A 109 -17.16 35.81 -0.06
N ALA A 110 -17.55 34.93 0.86
CA ALA A 110 -18.22 35.33 2.11
C ALA A 110 -17.30 36.13 3.05
N PHE A 111 -16.02 35.75 3.13
CA PHE A 111 -15.01 36.46 3.93
C PHE A 111 -14.70 37.85 3.35
N ALA A 112 -14.52 37.98 2.03
CA ALA A 112 -14.28 39.26 1.38
C ALA A 112 -15.47 40.22 1.55
N HIS A 113 -16.71 39.72 1.43
CA HIS A 113 -17.91 40.52 1.70
C HIS A 113 -18.02 40.94 3.18
N ARG A 114 -17.65 40.06 4.12
CA ARG A 114 -17.63 40.40 5.55
C ARG A 114 -16.56 41.43 5.91
N LEU A 115 -15.36 41.32 5.36
CA LEU A 115 -14.29 42.31 5.57
C LEU A 115 -14.69 43.68 5.02
N SER A 116 -15.25 43.72 3.81
CA SER A 116 -15.75 44.97 3.23
C SER A 116 -16.90 45.59 4.03
N ALA A 117 -17.69 44.78 4.74
CA ALA A 117 -18.78 45.27 5.59
C ALA A 117 -18.29 45.74 6.97
N SER A 118 -17.25 45.11 7.53
CA SER A 118 -16.67 45.53 8.81
C SER A 118 -15.86 46.82 8.70
N ASP A 119 -15.17 47.06 7.58
CA ASP A 119 -14.39 48.29 7.36
C ASP A 119 -15.30 49.53 7.28
N ILE A 120 -16.54 49.38 6.78
CA ILE A 120 -17.55 50.45 6.74
C ILE A 120 -18.09 50.76 8.15
N GLY A 121 -18.17 49.76 9.04
CA GLY A 121 -18.72 49.92 10.39
C GLY A 121 -17.81 50.67 11.37
N TYR A 122 -16.49 50.67 11.17
CA TYR A 122 -15.56 51.45 12.00
C TYR A 122 -15.60 52.96 11.69
N ASP A 123 -15.88 53.31 10.44
CA ASP A 123 -15.96 54.71 9.99
C ASP A 123 -17.24 55.38 10.52
N GLU A 124 -18.36 54.65 10.59
CA GLU A 124 -19.63 55.17 11.12
C GLU A 124 -19.54 55.42 12.64
N ALA A 125 -18.88 54.56 13.41
CA ALA A 125 -18.70 54.73 14.86
C ALA A 125 -17.75 55.88 15.23
N ALA A 126 -16.65 56.07 14.48
CA ALA A 126 -15.71 57.16 14.68
C ALA A 126 -16.32 58.54 14.35
N LEU A 127 -17.26 58.59 13.40
CA LEU A 127 -17.98 59.82 13.05
C LEU A 127 -19.05 60.21 14.09
N THR A 128 -19.61 59.24 14.83
CA THR A 128 -20.56 59.55 15.91
C THR A 128 -19.90 60.04 17.20
N GLU A 129 -18.65 59.66 17.48
CA GLU A 129 -17.94 60.08 18.70
C GLU A 129 -17.42 61.53 18.62
N VAL A 130 -17.15 62.05 17.42
CA VAL A 130 -16.71 63.44 17.18
C VAL A 130 -17.87 64.45 17.23
N ALA A 131 -19.12 63.98 17.17
CA ALA A 131 -20.31 64.86 17.15
C ALA A 131 -20.86 65.23 18.54
N GLN A 132 -20.17 64.86 19.63
CA GLN A 132 -20.62 65.09 21.02
C GLN A 132 -19.77 66.06 21.85
N ASP A 133 -18.76 66.73 21.28
CA ASP A 133 -18.02 67.84 21.92
C ASP A 133 -18.38 69.22 21.33
#